data_AF-A0A8J8TE14-F1
#
_entry.id   AF-A0A8J8TE14-F1
#
_cell.length_a   1.000
_cell.length_b   1.000
_cell.length_c   1.000
_cell.angle_alpha   90.00
_cell.angle_beta   90.00
_cell.angle_gamma   90.00
#
_symmetry.space_group_name_H-M   'P 1'
#
loop_
_entity.id
_entity.type
_entity.pdbx_description
1 polymer ?
#
loop_
_entity_poly.entity_id
_entity_poly.type
_entity_poly.pdbx_seq_one_letter_code
_entity_poly.pdbx_strand_id
1 'polypeptide(L)'
;MPRNRELMRVFKDVDLVEQLGSGMSRILHTYDQSIFDISDNFIRAIFPFTESLDHDGTINGKINGKINEIEKDLIVKDKLSKY
;
A
#
# COMPACT_ATOMS: atom_id res chain seq x y z
N MET A 1 2.04 -23.01 -21.80
CA MET A 1 0.61 -23.40 -21.89
C MET A 1 -0.02 -23.29 -20.50
N PRO A 2 -1.27 -22.79 -20.38
CA PRO A 2 -1.97 -22.75 -19.10
C PRO A 2 -2.25 -24.15 -18.58
N ARG A 3 -2.16 -24.34 -17.25
CA ARG A 3 -2.37 -25.65 -16.60
C ARG A 3 -3.79 -26.19 -16.80
N ASN A 4 -4.78 -25.32 -16.86
CA ASN A 4 -6.16 -25.68 -17.16
C ASN A 4 -6.69 -24.81 -18.31
N ARG A 5 -7.02 -25.45 -19.44
CA ARG A 5 -7.50 -24.76 -20.65
C ARG A 5 -8.94 -24.28 -20.52
N GLU A 6 -9.80 -25.00 -19.81
CA GLU A 6 -11.21 -24.63 -19.64
C GLU A 6 -11.34 -23.40 -18.75
N LEU A 7 -10.55 -23.32 -17.67
CA LEU A 7 -10.50 -22.08 -16.85
C LEU A 7 -10.05 -20.88 -17.69
N MET A 8 -9.02 -21.04 -18.51
CA MET A 8 -8.57 -19.96 -19.40
C MET A 8 -9.61 -19.56 -20.44
N ARG A 9 -10.45 -20.51 -20.90
CA ARG A 9 -11.57 -20.20 -21.80
C ARG A 9 -12.60 -19.35 -21.07
N VAL A 10 -13.04 -19.78 -19.88
CA VAL A 10 -14.02 -19.04 -19.07
C VAL A 10 -13.55 -17.61 -18.81
N PHE A 11 -12.30 -17.42 -18.34
CA PHE A 11 -11.76 -16.09 -18.09
C PHE A 11 -11.62 -15.24 -19.37
N LYS A 12 -11.35 -15.87 -20.51
CA LYS A 12 -11.28 -15.17 -21.81
C LYS A 12 -12.67 -14.75 -22.29
N ASP A 13 -13.67 -15.60 -22.12
CA ASP A 13 -15.05 -15.33 -22.55
C ASP A 13 -15.68 -14.14 -21.80
N VAL A 14 -15.17 -13.83 -20.60
CA VAL A 14 -15.56 -12.64 -19.81
C VAL A 14 -14.51 -11.51 -19.84
N ASP A 15 -13.56 -11.55 -20.78
CA ASP A 15 -12.53 -10.51 -20.98
C ASP A 15 -11.65 -10.19 -19.75
N LEU A 16 -11.41 -11.18 -18.88
CA LEU A 16 -10.57 -11.02 -17.68
C LEU A 16 -9.09 -11.41 -17.88
N VAL A 17 -8.74 -12.06 -19.00
CA VAL A 17 -7.37 -12.50 -19.28
C VAL A 17 -6.96 -12.27 -20.74
N GLU A 18 -5.70 -11.90 -20.94
CA GLU A 18 -5.08 -11.72 -22.26
C GLU A 18 -4.17 -12.93 -22.58
N GLN A 19 -4.16 -13.41 -23.83
CA GLN A 19 -3.37 -14.60 -24.21
C GLN A 19 -1.86 -14.34 -24.45
N LEU A 20 -1.44 -13.07 -24.50
CA LEU A 20 -0.10 -12.68 -24.96
C LEU A 20 0.97 -12.61 -23.84
N GLY A 21 0.60 -12.89 -22.58
CA GLY A 21 1.52 -12.73 -21.44
C GLY A 21 1.80 -11.27 -21.06
N SER A 22 1.13 -10.32 -21.71
CA SER A 22 1.15 -8.88 -21.44
C SER A 22 0.88 -8.53 -19.97
N GLY A 23 0.04 -9.31 -19.27
CA GLY A 23 -0.22 -9.14 -17.85
C GLY A 23 1.04 -9.22 -16.99
N MET A 24 1.93 -10.18 -17.27
CA MET A 24 3.20 -10.32 -16.53
C MET A 24 4.12 -9.12 -16.79
N SER A 25 4.21 -8.65 -18.04
CA SER A 25 5.02 -7.47 -18.37
C SER A 25 4.51 -6.22 -17.64
N ARG A 26 3.19 -6.02 -17.53
CA ARG A 26 2.60 -4.90 -16.77
C ARG A 26 2.93 -4.99 -15.28
N ILE A 27 2.84 -6.18 -14.69
CA ILE A 27 3.20 -6.38 -13.28
C ILE A 27 4.68 -6.06 -13.05
N LEU A 28 5.57 -6.58 -13.89
CA LEU A 28 7.01 -6.40 -13.77
C LEU A 28 7.49 -4.98 -14.10
N HIS A 29 6.65 -4.15 -14.71
CA HIS A 29 6.93 -2.73 -14.89
C HIS A 29 6.76 -1.94 -13.58
N THR A 30 5.86 -2.38 -12.71
CA THR A 30 5.52 -1.72 -11.45
C THR A 30 6.24 -2.35 -10.26
N TYR A 31 6.40 -3.67 -10.28
CA TYR A 31 6.98 -4.44 -9.19
C TYR A 31 8.24 -5.18 -9.66
N ASP A 32 9.24 -5.23 -8.79
CA ASP A 32 10.44 -6.01 -9.05
C ASP A 32 10.13 -7.52 -9.15
N GLN A 33 10.93 -8.27 -9.91
CA GLN A 33 10.75 -9.71 -10.08
C GLN A 33 10.81 -10.50 -8.75
N SER A 34 11.48 -9.95 -7.73
CA SER A 34 11.57 -10.53 -6.39
C SER A 34 10.23 -10.69 -5.66
N ILE A 35 9.13 -10.08 -6.15
CA ILE A 35 7.80 -10.36 -5.59
C ILE A 35 7.33 -11.80 -5.86
N PHE A 36 7.94 -12.49 -6.83
CA PHE A 36 7.64 -13.86 -7.18
C PHE A 36 8.71 -14.81 -6.65
N ASP A 37 8.28 -15.82 -5.91
CA ASP A 37 9.08 -16.97 -5.52
C ASP A 37 8.50 -18.22 -6.18
N ILE A 38 9.27 -18.84 -7.07
CA ILE A 38 8.86 -19.98 -7.89
C ILE A 38 9.57 -21.22 -7.35
N SER A 39 8.77 -22.18 -6.88
CA SER A 39 9.24 -23.50 -6.47
C SER A 39 8.72 -24.57 -7.42
N ASP A 40 9.20 -25.80 -7.26
CA ASP A 40 8.78 -26.94 -8.08
C ASP A 40 7.25 -27.17 -8.08
N ASN A 41 6.60 -26.89 -6.93
CA ASN A 41 5.21 -27.27 -6.71
C ASN A 41 4.25 -26.08 -6.56
N PHE A 42 4.76 -24.90 -6.20
CA PHE A 42 3.94 -23.70 -6.01
C PHE A 42 4.67 -22.43 -6.45
N ILE A 43 3.87 -21.41 -6.71
CA ILE A 43 4.34 -20.05 -6.94
C ILE A 43 3.77 -19.20 -5.82
N ARG A 44 4.61 -18.41 -5.16
CA ARG A 44 4.23 -17.41 -4.18
C ARG A 44 4.42 -16.03 -4.78
N ALA A 45 3.41 -15.17 -4.65
CA ALA A 45 3.47 -13.78 -5.08
C ALA A 45 3.14 -12.88 -3.88
N ILE A 46 4.03 -11.94 -3.54
CA ILE A 46 3.88 -11.03 -2.40
C ILE A 46 3.88 -9.58 -2.91
N PHE A 47 2.72 -8.94 -2.91
CA PHE A 47 2.58 -7.54 -3.35
C PHE A 47 2.68 -6.62 -2.13
N PRO A 48 3.73 -5.79 -2.01
CA PRO A 48 3.82 -4.82 -0.93
C PRO A 48 2.83 -3.68 -1.16
N PHE A 49 2.22 -3.19 -0.08
CA PHE A 49 1.41 -1.97 -0.12
C PHE A 49 2.32 -0.74 -0.18
N THR A 50 1.96 0.24 -1.01
CA THR A 50 2.71 1.49 -1.16
C THR A 50 2.53 2.45 0.01
N GLU A 51 1.38 2.41 0.68
CA GLU A 51 1.10 3.17 1.89
C GLU A 51 0.81 2.19 3.03
N SER A 52 1.35 2.48 4.21
CA SER A 52 0.89 1.78 5.41
C SER A 52 -0.58 2.16 5.62
N LEU A 53 -1.41 1.17 5.96
CA LEU A 53 -2.85 1.36 6.26
C LEU A 53 -3.08 2.15 7.56
N ASP A 54 -2.10 2.96 7.98
CA ASP A 54 -2.05 3.73 9.22
C ASP A 54 -2.89 5.02 9.09
N HIS A 55 -4.15 4.89 8.67
CA HIS A 55 -5.07 6.03 8.67
C HIS A 55 -5.50 6.44 10.10
N ASP A 56 -5.10 5.69 11.13
CA ASP A 56 -5.55 5.89 12.52
C ASP A 56 -4.53 6.66 13.41
N GLY A 57 -3.26 6.77 12.99
CA GLY A 57 -2.20 7.42 13.78
C GLY A 57 -1.94 8.90 13.47
N THR A 58 -2.27 9.34 12.25
CA THR A 58 -1.89 10.67 11.74
C THR A 58 -2.63 11.81 12.44
N ILE A 59 -3.87 11.58 12.86
CA ILE A 59 -4.72 12.59 13.50
C ILE A 59 -4.22 12.89 14.91
N ASN A 60 -3.92 11.83 15.69
CA ASN A 60 -3.44 11.95 17.06
C ASN A 60 -2.08 12.65 17.14
N GLY A 61 -1.15 12.33 16.24
CA GLY A 61 0.15 13.00 16.15
C GLY A 61 0.03 14.50 15.84
N LYS A 62 -0.85 14.88 14.91
CA LYS A 62 -1.08 16.29 14.53
C LYS A 62 -1.77 17.10 15.63
N ILE A 63 -2.77 16.52 16.31
CA ILE A 63 -3.50 17.19 17.40
C ILE A 63 -2.55 17.46 18.58
N ASN A 64 -1.78 16.46 18.99
CA ASN A 64 -0.84 16.60 20.12
C ASN A 64 0.25 17.64 19.84
N GLY A 65 0.76 17.71 18.60
CA GLY A 65 1.71 18.75 18.20
C GLY A 65 1.14 20.17 18.38
N LYS A 66 -0.09 20.40 17.92
CA LYS A 66 -0.75 21.71 18.05
C LYS A 66 -1.11 22.08 19.49
N ILE A 67 -1.56 21.13 20.30
CA ILE A 67 -1.87 21.38 21.72
C ILE A 67 -0.62 21.85 22.47
N ASN A 68 0.52 21.19 22.25
CA ASN A 68 1.79 21.56 22.88
C ASN A 68 2.25 22.99 22.51
N GLU A 69 1.99 23.44 21.29
CA GLU A 69 2.29 24.82 20.87
C GLU A 69 1.38 25.83 21.59
N ILE A 70 0.07 25.54 21.67
CA ILE A 70 -0.90 26.39 22.36
C ILE A 70 -0.58 26.49 23.86
N GLU A 71 -0.21 25.38 24.51
CA GLU A 71 0.18 25.35 25.92
C GLU A 71 1.42 26.23 26.18
N LYS A 72 2.43 26.17 25.31
CA LYS A 72 3.62 27.02 25.41
C LYS A 72 3.26 28.51 25.32
N ASP A 73 2.42 28.88 24.37
CA ASP A 73 1.99 30.27 24.20
C ASP A 73 1.18 30.79 25.40
N LEU A 74 0.32 29.95 25.98
CA LEU A 74 -0.44 30.27 27.20
C LEU A 74 0.49 30.48 28.40
N ILE A 75 1.49 29.61 28.58
CA ILE A 75 2.47 29.70 29.67
C ILE A 75 3.32 30.99 29.55
N VAL A 76 3.73 31.36 28.34
CA VAL A 76 4.50 32.59 28.10
C VAL A 76 3.64 33.83 28.42
N LYS A 77 2.37 33.83 28.01
CA LYS A 77 1.44 34.94 28.31
C LYS A 77 1.14 35.08 29.81
N ASP A 78 0.96 33.98 30.55
CA ASP A 78 0.76 34.03 32.01
C ASP A 78 1.98 34.64 32.73
N LYS A 79 3.19 34.27 32.29
CA LYS A 79 4.43 34.84 32.86
C LYS A 79 4.58 36.33 32.60
N LEU A 80 4.18 36.81 31.42
CA LEU A 80 4.26 38.23 31.06
C LEU A 80 3.20 39.08 31.78
N SER A 81 2.05 38.51 32.13
CA SER A 81 1.00 39.21 32.87
C SER A 81 1.31 39.45 34.36
N LYS A 82 2.33 38.80 34.91
CA LYS A 82 2.73 38.90 36.33
C LYS A 82 3.82 39.95 36.58
N TYR A 83 4.28 40.64 35.55
CA TYR A 83 5.15 41.81 35.62
C TYR A 83 4.41 43.04 35.13
#